data_AF-A0A950L562-F1
#
_entry.id   AF-A0A950L562-F1
#
_cell.length_a   1.000
_cell.length_b   1.000
_cell.length_c   1.000
_cell.angle_alpha   90.00
_cell.angle_beta   90.00
_cell.angle_gamma   90.00
#
_symmetry.space_group_name_H-M   'P 1'
#
loop_
_entity.id
_entity.type
_entity.pdbx_description
1 polymer ?
#
loop_
_entity_poly.entity_id
_entity_poly.type
_entity_poly.pdbx_seq_one_letter_code
_entity_poly.pdbx_strand_id
1 'polypeptide(L)' 'MVQTPLSRAEREVLDLLLAGTSTREIALRRGRSEKTVRNTISSLLKTFGVKNRHELVVERMRRPDRGVTA' A
#
# COMPACT_ATOMS: atom_id res chain seq x y z
N MET A 1 15.22 12.09 5.28
CA MET A 1 13.88 11.47 5.16
C MET A 1 14.03 9.99 5.43
N VAL A 2 13.65 9.56 6.64
CA VAL A 2 13.82 8.18 7.11
C VAL A 2 12.76 7.32 6.42
N GLN A 3 13.18 6.34 5.63
CA GLN A 3 12.29 5.32 5.11
C GLN A 3 11.88 4.44 6.30
N THR A 4 10.76 4.76 6.95
CA THR A 4 10.20 3.86 7.95
C THR A 4 9.76 2.60 7.21
N PRO A 5 10.25 1.40 7.59
CA PRO A 5 9.80 0.17 6.95
C PRO A 5 8.30 0.07 7.13
N LEU A 6 7.58 -0.09 6.02
CA LEU A 6 6.14 -0.32 6.04
C LEU A 6 5.84 -1.44 7.03
N SER A 7 4.83 -1.22 7.87
CA SER A 7 4.36 -2.30 8.73
C SER A 7 3.89 -3.46 7.86
N ARG A 8 3.96 -4.70 8.37
CA ARG A 8 3.43 -5.87 7.67
C ARG A 8 1.99 -5.65 7.21
N ALA A 9 1.22 -4.90 8.00
CA ALA A 9 -0.11 -4.37 7.68
C ALA A 9 -0.16 -3.66 6.30
N GLU A 10 0.71 -2.66 6.14
CA GLU A 10 0.76 -1.77 5.00
C GLU A 10 1.33 -2.45 3.77
N ARG A 11 2.37 -3.29 3.93
CA ARG A 11 2.99 -4.01 2.81
C ARG A 11 2.00 -4.96 2.12
N GLU A 12 1.22 -5.71 2.90
CA GLU A 12 0.20 -6.63 2.34
C GLU A 12 -0.95 -5.86 1.68
N VAL A 13 -1.39 -4.73 2.25
CA VAL A 13 -2.42 -3.89 1.60
C VAL A 13 -1.89 -3.35 0.28
N LEU A 14 -0.63 -2.92 0.25
CA LEU A 14 0.03 -2.43 -0.95
C LEU A 14 0.16 -3.53 -2.02
N ASP A 15 0.60 -4.72 -1.64
CA ASP A 15 0.73 -5.87 -2.55
C ASP A 15 -0.60 -6.25 -3.20
N LEU A 16 -1.66 -6.37 -2.40
CA LEU A 16 -3.01 -6.64 -2.92
C LEU A 16 -3.51 -5.51 -3.82
N LEU A 17 -3.19 -4.26 -3.48
CA LEU A 17 -3.57 -3.09 -4.28
C LEU A 17 -2.83 -3.09 -5.64
N LEU A 18 -1.56 -3.48 -5.66
CA LEU A 18 -0.78 -3.67 -6.90
C LEU A 18 -1.29 -4.84 -7.73
N ALA A 19 -1.80 -5.89 -7.09
CA ALA A 19 -2.49 -7.00 -7.75
C ALA A 19 -3.87 -6.62 -8.34
N GLY A 20 -4.29 -5.36 -8.23
CA GLY A 20 -5.59 -4.89 -8.73
C GLY A 20 -6.77 -5.24 -7.83
N THR A 21 -6.51 -5.68 -6.60
CA THR A 21 -7.56 -6.05 -5.64
C THR A 21 -8.29 -4.82 -5.15
N SER A 22 -9.62 -4.86 -5.10
CA SER A 22 -10.44 -3.75 -4.60
C SER A 22 -10.34 -3.61 -3.08
N THR A 23 -10.56 -2.40 -2.55
CA THR A 23 -10.53 -2.12 -1.10
C THR A 23 -11.47 -3.01 -0.29
N ARG A 24 -12.61 -3.38 -0.88
CA ARG A 24 -13.59 -4.32 -0.31
C ARG A 24 -13.02 -5.73 -0.18
N GLU A 25 -12.30 -6.19 -1.18
CA GLU A 25 -11.72 -7.54 -1.18
C GLU A 25 -10.48 -7.62 -0.31
N ILE A 26 -9.68 -6.55 -0.26
CA ILE A 26 -8.59 -6.39 0.72
C ILE A 26 -9.15 -6.42 2.15
N ALA A 27 -10.26 -5.72 2.39
CA ALA A 27 -10.95 -5.69 3.66
C ALA A 27 -11.43 -7.09 4.09
N LEU A 28 -12.05 -7.83 3.16
CA LEU A 28 -12.47 -9.21 3.37
C LEU A 28 -11.28 -10.14 3.66
N ARG A 29 -10.22 -10.10 2.85
CA ARG A 29 -9.01 -10.92 3.02
C ARG A 29 -8.30 -10.66 4.35
N ARG A 30 -8.32 -9.42 4.82
CA ARG A 30 -7.67 -9.00 6.07
C ARG A 30 -8.57 -9.11 7.31
N GLY A 31 -9.86 -9.41 7.14
CA GLY A 31 -10.84 -9.35 8.23
C GLY A 31 -10.98 -7.94 8.83
N ARG A 32 -10.86 -6.90 8.01
CA ARG A 32 -10.94 -5.48 8.42
C ARG A 32 -12.08 -4.79 7.71
N SER A 33 -12.51 -3.64 8.22
CA SER A 33 -13.49 -2.80 7.53
C SER A 33 -12.85 -2.05 6.36
N GLU A 34 -13.62 -1.77 5.32
CA GLU A 34 -13.19 -0.95 4.18
C GLU A 34 -12.67 0.43 4.61
N LYS A 35 -13.23 0.99 5.69
CA LYS A 35 -12.74 2.23 6.32
C LYS A 35 -11.30 2.09 6.80
N THR A 36 -10.97 0.98 7.45
CA THR A 36 -9.60 0.69 7.93
C THR A 36 -8.66 0.56 6.75
N VAL A 37 -9.04 -0.18 5.70
CA VAL A 37 -8.23 -0.33 4.49
C VAL A 37 -7.99 1.01 3.81
N ARG A 38 -9.03 1.85 3.67
CA ARG A 38 -8.87 3.22 3.15
C ARG A 38 -7.93 4.07 4.00
N ASN A 39 -8.01 3.97 5.32
CA ASN A 39 -7.08 4.67 6.21
C ASN A 39 -5.64 4.17 6.00
N THR A 40 -5.42 2.86 5.87
CA THR A 40 -4.11 2.28 5.56
C THR A 40 -3.59 2.77 4.21
N ILE A 41 -4.45 2.84 3.18
CA ILE A 41 -4.10 3.39 1.87
C ILE A 41 -3.75 4.88 2.00
N SER A 42 -4.53 5.68 2.72
CA SER A 42 -4.21 7.09 2.96
C SER A 42 -2.86 7.27 3.66
N SER A 43 -2.54 6.43 4.64
CA SER A 43 -1.22 6.43 5.27
C SER A 43 -0.12 6.03 4.29
N LEU A 44 -0.32 4.97 3.51
CA LEU A 44 0.58 4.57 2.43
C LEU A 44 0.83 5.72 1.45
N LEU A 45 -0.23 6.36 0.94
CA LEU A 45 -0.12 7.49 0.02
C LEU A 45 0.74 8.63 0.61
N LYS A 46 0.53 8.95 1.89
CA LYS A 46 1.35 9.95 2.62
C LYS A 46 2.81 9.51 2.76
N THR A 47 3.05 8.25 3.13
CA THR A 47 4.40 7.69 3.27
C THR A 47 5.16 7.69 1.95
N PHE A 48 4.48 7.39 0.85
CA PHE A 48 5.05 7.39 -0.51
C PHE A 48 5.05 8.79 -1.17
N GLY A 49 4.40 9.79 -0.56
CA GLY A 49 4.32 11.14 -1.11
C GLY A 49 3.48 11.27 -2.39
N VAL A 50 2.58 10.32 -2.65
CA VAL A 50 1.74 10.26 -3.86
C VAL A 50 0.31 10.69 -3.52
N LYS A 51 -0.43 11.25 -4.50
CA LYS A 51 -1.77 11.78 -4.24
C LYS A 51 -2.86 10.73 -4.43
N ASN A 52 -2.61 9.74 -5.30
CA ASN A 52 -3.63 8.78 -5.71
C ASN A 52 -3.10 7.35 -5.79
N ARG A 53 -4.04 6.39 -5.68
CA ARG A 53 -3.74 4.96 -5.84
C ARG A 53 -3.04 4.63 -7.16
N HIS A 54 -3.38 5.35 -8.24
CA HIS A 54 -2.77 5.15 -9.55
C HIS A 54 -1.32 5.62 -9.56
N GLU A 55 -1.02 6.78 -8.96
CA GLU A 55 0.36 7.22 -8.78
C GLU A 55 1.17 6.26 -7.90
N LEU A 56 0.56 5.70 -6.85
CA LEU A 56 1.21 4.68 -6.03
C LEU A 56 1.59 3.43 -6.83
N VAL A 57 0.67 2.94 -7.68
CA VAL A 57 0.89 1.79 -8.56
C VAL A 57 1.98 2.12 -9.59
N VAL A 58 1.91 3.29 -10.23
CA VAL A 58 2.90 3.73 -11.21
C VAL A 58 4.27 3.92 -10.56
N GLU A 59 4.36 4.54 -9.39
CA GLU A 59 5.61 4.73 -8.65
C GLU A 59 6.23 3.37 -8.29
N ARG A 60 5.42 2.41 -7.83
CA ARG A 60 5.86 1.04 -7.55
C ARG A 60 6.27 0.27 -8.80
N MET A 61 5.58 0.46 -9.92
CA MET A 61 5.98 -0.13 -11.20
C MET A 61 7.25 0.50 -11.77
N ARG A 62 7.47 1.80 -11.56
CA ARG A 62 8.68 2.53 -11.98
C ARG A 62 9.89 2.19 -11.12
N ARG A 63 9.66 1.85 -9.85
CA ARG A 63 10.69 1.43 -8.89
C ARG A 63 10.30 0.08 -8.29
N PRO A 64 10.45 -1.03 -9.04
CA PRO A 64 10.37 -2.36 -8.47
C PRO A 64 11.56 -2.50 -7.52
N ASP A 65 11.29 -2.26 -6.25
CA ASP A 65 12.15 -2.34 -5.07
C ASP A 65 13.67 -2.46 -5.31
N ARG A 66 14.39 -1.35 -5.06
CA ARG A 66 15.76 -1.43 -4.52
C ARG A 66 15.65 -1.98 -3.10
N GLY A 67 15.64 -3.31 -3.00
CA GLY A 67 15.84 -4.14 -1.81
C GLY A 67 15.48 -3.55 -0.44
N VAL A 68 14.33 -3.94 0.10
CA VAL A 68 14.24 -4.25 1.53
C VAL A 68 14.54 -5.75 1.68
N THR A 69 15.82 -6.06 1.52
CA THR A 69 16.45 -7.26 2.07
C THR A 69 17.51 -6.75 3.03
N ALA A 70 17.17 -6.76 4.31
CA ALA A 70 18.10 -6.75 5.43
C ALA A 70 17.44 -7.58 6.54
#